data_AF-A0A086PIU6-F1
#
_entry.id   AF-A0A086PIU6-F1
#
_cell.length_a   1.000
_cell.length_b   1.000
_cell.length_c   1.000
_cell.angle_alpha   90.00
_cell.angle_beta   90.00
_cell.angle_gamma   90.00
#
_symmetry.space_group_name_H-M   'P 1'
#
loop_
_entity.id
_entity.type
_entity.pdbx_description
1 polymer ?
#
loop_
_entity_poly.entity_id
_entity_poly.type
_entity_poly.pdbx_seq_one_letter_code
_entity_poly.pdbx_strand_id
1 'polypeptide(L)'
;RPFKEFLFQFKFIDLSASENPNLDPKEAALRLLKSSKLPSEEYQLGKTMVFLKQTGAKELTQIQRECLSSWEPLVSVLEAYYAGRRHKKQLLKKTPFIIRAQAHIRRHLVDNNVSPATVQPAF
;
A
#
# COMPACT_ATOMS: atom_id res chain seq x y z
N ARG A 1 -8.96 -27.15 -3.46
CA ARG A 1 -8.99 -26.03 -4.44
C ARG A 1 -8.00 -26.33 -5.57
N PRO A 2 -8.31 -26.05 -6.85
CA PRO A 2 -7.36 -26.16 -7.95
C PRO A 2 -6.08 -25.34 -7.70
N PHE A 3 -4.94 -25.76 -8.26
CA PHE A 3 -3.65 -25.08 -8.03
C PHE A 3 -3.68 -23.59 -8.39
N LYS A 4 -4.26 -23.23 -9.54
CA LYS A 4 -4.35 -21.83 -9.99
C LYS A 4 -5.15 -20.97 -9.01
N GLU A 5 -6.28 -21.46 -8.52
CA GLU A 5 -7.11 -20.73 -7.55
C GLU A 5 -6.40 -20.60 -6.20
N PHE A 6 -5.72 -21.65 -5.76
CA PHE A 6 -4.94 -21.63 -4.51
C PHE A 6 -3.81 -20.60 -4.56
N LEU A 7 -3.03 -20.60 -5.65
CA LEU A 7 -1.94 -19.64 -5.86
C LEU A 7 -2.46 -18.20 -5.99
N PHE A 8 -3.58 -18.00 -6.68
CA PHE A 8 -4.19 -16.68 -6.79
C PHE A 8 -4.66 -16.16 -5.43
N GLN A 9 -5.33 -17.01 -4.65
CA GLN A 9 -5.87 -16.63 -3.35
C GLN A 9 -4.78 -16.29 -2.35
N PHE A 10 -3.76 -17.15 -2.21
CA PHE A 10 -2.71 -17.03 -1.20
C PHE A 10 -1.41 -16.41 -1.73
N LYS A 11 -1.49 -15.73 -2.89
CA LYS A 11 -0.37 -15.12 -3.63
C LYS A 11 0.59 -14.32 -2.76
N PHE A 12 0.06 -13.56 -1.80
CA PHE A 12 0.82 -12.61 -0.99
C PHE A 12 1.66 -13.26 0.12
N ILE A 13 1.49 -14.56 0.36
CA ILE A 13 2.32 -15.30 1.31
C ILE A 13 3.72 -15.50 0.71
N ASP A 14 3.79 -15.86 -0.57
CA ASP A 14 5.04 -15.96 -1.31
C ASP A 14 4.81 -15.57 -2.78
N LEU A 15 5.04 -14.30 -3.09
CA LEU A 15 4.96 -13.79 -4.46
C LEU A 15 6.00 -14.46 -5.37
N SER A 16 7.17 -14.81 -4.83
CA SER A 16 8.26 -15.41 -5.62
C SER A 16 7.90 -16.81 -6.12
N ALA A 17 7.08 -17.54 -5.36
CA ALA A 17 6.55 -18.83 -5.78
C ALA A 17 5.31 -18.67 -6.68
N SER A 18 4.44 -17.70 -6.39
CA SER A 18 3.12 -17.59 -7.02
C SER A 18 3.13 -16.94 -8.41
N GLU A 19 4.06 -16.00 -8.68
CA GLU A 19 4.14 -15.30 -9.97
C GLU A 19 5.27 -15.79 -10.88
N ASN A 20 5.94 -16.88 -10.53
CA ASN A 20 7.05 -17.38 -11.32
C ASN A 20 6.55 -18.15 -12.56
N PRO A 21 6.78 -17.66 -13.79
CA PRO A 21 6.32 -18.32 -15.00
C PRO A 21 7.06 -19.63 -15.32
N ASN A 22 8.19 -19.88 -14.66
CA ASN A 22 9.04 -21.05 -14.93
C ASN A 22 8.71 -22.25 -14.03
N LEU A 23 7.83 -22.10 -13.03
CA LEU A 23 7.46 -23.16 -12.09
C LEU A 23 6.13 -23.80 -12.49
N ASP A 24 6.05 -25.12 -12.40
CA ASP A 24 4.78 -25.84 -12.54
C ASP A 24 3.83 -25.43 -11.40
N PRO A 25 2.51 -25.21 -11.64
CA PRO A 25 1.59 -24.76 -10.60
C PRO A 25 1.54 -25.67 -9.36
N LYS A 26 1.83 -26.97 -9.52
CA LYS A 26 1.93 -27.91 -8.41
C LYS A 26 3.16 -27.63 -7.55
N GLU A 27 4.30 -27.38 -8.17
CA GLU A 27 5.55 -27.06 -7.48
C GLU A 27 5.48 -25.69 -6.80
N ALA A 28 4.87 -24.71 -7.47
CA ALA A 28 4.59 -23.40 -6.89
C ALA A 28 3.70 -23.51 -5.65
N ALA A 29 2.64 -24.32 -5.69
CA ALA A 29 1.75 -24.53 -4.55
C ALA A 29 2.48 -25.23 -3.39
N LEU A 30 3.34 -26.21 -3.68
CA LEU A 30 4.16 -26.87 -2.67
C LEU A 30 5.16 -25.92 -2.03
N ARG A 31 5.80 -25.05 -2.82
CA ARG A 31 6.75 -24.05 -2.33
C ARG A 31 6.06 -23.03 -1.41
N LEU A 32 4.87 -22.58 -1.79
CA LEU A 32 4.04 -21.70 -0.96
C LEU A 32 3.66 -22.37 0.37
N LEU A 33 3.24 -23.63 0.36
CA LEU A 33 2.91 -24.36 1.58
C LEU A 33 4.13 -24.57 2.50
N LYS A 34 5.31 -24.76 1.91
CA LYS A 34 6.57 -24.84 2.67
C LYS A 34 6.97 -23.48 3.26
N SER A 35 6.76 -22.38 2.54
CA SER A 35 7.07 -21.04 3.05
C SER A 35 6.10 -20.60 4.15
N SER A 36 4.84 -21.05 4.11
CA SER A 36 3.85 -20.78 5.14
C SER A 36 4.05 -21.56 6.45
N LYS A 37 5.05 -22.45 6.53
CA LYS A 37 5.37 -23.28 7.72
C LYS A 37 4.18 -24.08 8.30
N LEU A 38 3.20 -24.41 7.46
CA LEU A 38 2.06 -25.22 7.89
C LEU A 38 2.50 -26.66 8.14
N PRO A 39 2.06 -27.31 9.23
CA PRO A 39 2.31 -28.72 9.45
C PRO A 39 1.76 -29.57 8.29
N SER A 40 2.52 -30.60 7.92
CA SER A 40 2.17 -31.51 6.80
C SER A 40 0.85 -32.26 7.01
N GLU A 41 0.32 -32.30 8.22
CA GLU A 41 -0.97 -32.91 8.55
C GLU A 41 -2.17 -32.03 8.15
N GLU A 42 -1.95 -30.72 7.96
CA GLU A 42 -3.00 -29.74 7.67
C GLU A 42 -3.29 -29.61 6.16
N TYR A 43 -2.44 -30.20 5.32
CA TYR A 43 -2.59 -30.14 3.88
C TYR A 43 -2.23 -31.45 3.18
N GLN A 44 -2.81 -31.65 2.00
CA GLN A 44 -2.41 -32.72 1.10
C GLN A 44 -2.40 -32.21 -0.34
N LEU A 45 -1.35 -32.54 -1.08
CA LEU A 45 -1.24 -32.22 -2.50
C LEU A 45 -1.85 -33.35 -3.34
N GLY A 46 -2.95 -33.05 -4.04
CA GLY A 46 -3.54 -33.95 -5.02
C GLY A 46 -2.86 -33.87 -6.39
N LYS A 47 -3.47 -34.49 -7.40
CA LYS A 47 -3.01 -34.41 -8.81
C LYS A 47 -3.26 -33.04 -9.44
N THR A 48 -4.39 -32.42 -9.12
CA THR A 48 -4.85 -31.15 -9.72
C THR A 48 -5.24 -30.09 -8.69
N MET A 49 -5.31 -30.47 -7.41
CA MET A 49 -5.89 -29.66 -6.34
C MET A 49 -5.06 -29.76 -5.06
N VAL A 50 -5.07 -28.68 -4.28
CA VAL A 50 -4.62 -28.63 -2.89
C VAL A 50 -5.79 -28.91 -1.97
N PHE A 51 -5.64 -29.85 -1.06
CA PHE A 51 -6.58 -30.13 0.01
C PHE A 51 -6.03 -29.52 1.29
N LEU A 52 -6.88 -28.77 1.98
CA LEU A 52 -6.56 -28.13 3.25
C LEU A 52 -7.63 -28.55 4.25
N LYS A 53 -7.19 -28.88 5.46
CA LYS A 53 -8.12 -28.93 6.60
C LYS A 53 -8.64 -27.52 6.89
N GLN A 54 -9.79 -27.44 7.55
CA GLN A 54 -10.41 -26.17 7.88
C GLN A 54 -9.51 -25.30 8.79
N THR A 55 -8.81 -25.94 9.72
CA THR A 55 -7.80 -25.35 10.60
C THR A 55 -6.66 -24.73 9.79
N GLY A 56 -6.00 -25.51 8.93
CA GLY A 56 -4.92 -24.99 8.08
C GLY A 56 -5.35 -23.89 7.10
N ALA A 57 -6.59 -23.94 6.59
CA ALA A 57 -7.12 -22.87 5.74
C ALA A 57 -7.30 -21.53 6.49
N LYS A 58 -7.71 -21.58 7.77
CA LYS A 58 -7.80 -20.38 8.62
C LYS A 58 -6.41 -19.83 8.92
N GLU A 59 -5.47 -20.69 9.24
CA GLU A 59 -4.08 -20.30 9.53
C GLU A 59 -3.40 -19.65 8.32
N LEU A 60 -3.51 -20.25 7.12
CA LEU A 60 -3.07 -19.62 5.86
C LEU A 60 -3.66 -18.23 5.65
N THR A 61 -4.95 -18.07 5.94
CA THR A 61 -5.64 -16.78 5.80
C THR A 61 -5.10 -15.75 6.79
N GLN A 62 -4.78 -16.18 8.02
CA GLN A 62 -4.17 -15.33 9.02
C GLN A 62 -2.76 -14.90 8.60
N ILE A 63 -1.92 -15.86 8.18
CA ILE A 63 -0.56 -15.57 7.68
C ILE A 63 -0.62 -14.58 6.52
N GLN A 64 -1.54 -14.78 5.58
CA GLN A 64 -1.72 -13.85 4.47
C GLN A 64 -2.05 -12.42 4.94
N ARG A 65 -2.90 -12.28 5.97
CA ARG A 65 -3.25 -10.97 6.54
C ARG A 65 -2.06 -10.32 7.23
N GLU A 66 -1.26 -11.10 7.96
CA GLU A 66 -0.04 -10.63 8.62
C GLU A 66 1.02 -10.21 7.60
N CYS A 67 1.16 -10.97 6.51
CA CYS A 67 1.97 -10.56 5.37
C CYS A 67 1.45 -9.24 4.84
N LEU A 68 0.17 -9.09 4.50
CA LEU A 68 -0.37 -7.84 3.97
C LEU A 68 -0.28 -6.65 4.93
N SER A 69 -0.48 -6.86 6.23
CA SER A 69 -0.36 -5.78 7.23
C SER A 69 1.08 -5.28 7.35
N SER A 70 2.08 -6.14 7.14
CA SER A 70 3.47 -5.69 7.10
C SER A 70 3.77 -4.69 5.96
N TRP A 71 2.94 -4.67 4.90
CA TRP A 71 3.05 -3.72 3.79
C TRP A 71 2.27 -2.42 4.04
N GLU A 72 1.42 -2.36 5.06
CA GLU A 72 0.60 -1.19 5.39
C GLU A 72 1.42 0.10 5.56
N PRO A 73 2.59 0.09 6.26
CA PRO A 73 3.40 1.30 6.39
C PRO A 73 3.95 1.78 5.05
N LEU A 74 4.37 0.85 4.18
CA LEU A 74 4.89 1.20 2.85
C LEU A 74 3.80 1.80 1.96
N VAL A 75 2.62 1.17 1.95
CA VAL A 75 1.45 1.68 1.21
C VAL A 75 1.08 3.07 1.70
N SER A 76 1.05 3.28 3.02
CA SER A 76 0.74 4.57 3.63
C SER A 76 1.72 5.68 3.21
N VAL A 77 3.02 5.38 3.13
CA VAL A 77 4.04 6.33 2.65
C VAL A 77 3.81 6.69 1.18
N LEU A 78 3.53 5.69 0.33
CA LEU A 78 3.26 5.92 -1.10
C LEU A 78 2.01 6.77 -1.31
N GLU A 79 0.94 6.49 -0.56
CA GLU A 79 -0.29 7.27 -0.57
C GLU A 79 -0.05 8.72 -0.13
N ALA A 80 0.63 8.92 1.00
CA ALA A 80 0.96 10.24 1.52
C ALA A 80 1.81 11.06 0.53
N TYR A 81 2.82 10.42 -0.08
CA TYR A 81 3.64 11.06 -1.11
C TYR A 81 2.81 11.48 -2.33
N TYR A 82 1.95 10.58 -2.82
CA TYR A 82 1.12 10.87 -3.97
C TYR A 82 0.10 11.99 -3.67
N ALA A 83 -0.53 11.95 -2.49
CA ALA A 83 -1.44 13.00 -2.03
C ALA A 83 -0.72 14.35 -1.92
N GLY A 84 0.45 14.40 -1.28
CA GLY A 84 1.27 15.60 -1.18
C GLY A 84 1.66 16.17 -2.54
N ARG A 85 2.09 15.31 -3.48
CA ARG A 85 2.41 15.69 -4.86
C ARG A 85 1.18 16.26 -5.58
N ARG A 86 0.01 15.63 -5.41
CA ARG A 86 -1.26 16.10 -5.99
C ARG A 86 -1.64 17.48 -5.45
N HIS A 87 -1.57 17.69 -4.14
CA HIS A 87 -1.86 18.99 -3.52
C HIS A 87 -0.87 20.07 -3.95
N LYS A 88 0.43 19.77 -4.02
CA LYS A 88 1.44 20.71 -4.54
C LYS A 88 1.13 21.12 -5.98
N LYS A 89 0.76 20.17 -6.84
CA LYS A 89 0.37 20.47 -8.24
C LYS A 89 -0.86 21.36 -8.31
N GLN A 90 -1.84 21.16 -7.44
CA GLN A 90 -3.03 22.01 -7.35
C GLN A 90 -2.68 23.42 -6.86
N LEU A 91 -1.82 23.54 -5.85
CA LEU A 91 -1.37 24.82 -5.32
C LEU A 91 -0.60 25.62 -6.36
N LEU A 92 0.32 24.99 -7.10
CA LEU A 92 1.11 25.64 -8.15
C LEU A 92 0.23 26.24 -9.26
N LYS A 93 -0.89 25.58 -9.59
CA LYS A 93 -1.88 26.14 -10.53
C LYS A 93 -2.56 27.40 -10.00
N LYS A 94 -2.64 27.57 -8.68
CA LYS A 94 -3.28 28.71 -8.01
C LYS A 94 -2.29 29.80 -7.58
N THR A 95 -0.99 29.50 -7.55
CA THR A 95 0.10 30.44 -7.25
C THR A 95 -0.02 31.82 -7.93
N PRO A 96 -0.33 31.95 -9.24
CA PRO A 96 -0.42 33.28 -9.86
C PRO A 96 -1.54 34.15 -9.25
N PHE A 97 -2.66 33.55 -8.85
CA PHE A 97 -3.76 34.27 -8.19
C PHE A 97 -3.37 34.70 -6.78
N ILE A 98 -2.66 33.84 -6.05
CA ILE A 98 -2.14 34.14 -4.71
C ILE A 98 -1.15 35.32 -4.78
N ILE A 99 -0.23 35.31 -5.75
CA ILE A 99 0.74 36.39 -5.95
C ILE A 99 0.02 37.72 -6.23
N ARG A 100 -1.02 37.72 -7.08
CA ARG A 100 -1.83 38.92 -7.34
C ARG A 100 -2.53 39.43 -6.08
N ALA A 101 -3.15 38.54 -5.30
CA ALA A 101 -3.78 38.91 -4.04
C ALA A 101 -2.76 39.53 -3.06
N GLN A 102 -1.59 38.91 -2.91
CA GLN A 102 -0.50 39.46 -2.10
C GLN A 102 -0.04 40.83 -2.58
N ALA A 103 0.06 41.05 -3.90
CA ALA A 103 0.42 42.34 -4.46
C ALA A 103 -0.62 43.43 -4.15
N HIS A 104 -1.92 43.12 -4.28
CA HIS A 104 -3.00 44.04 -3.92
C HIS A 104 -2.99 44.38 -2.43
N ILE A 105 -2.78 43.39 -1.56
CA ILE A 105 -2.68 43.61 -0.10
C ILE A 105 -1.51 44.54 0.21
N ARG A 106 -0.32 44.29 -0.37
CA ARG A 106 0.86 45.16 -0.17
C ARG A 106 0.60 46.59 -0.63
N ARG A 107 -0.03 46.77 -1.79
CA ARG A 107 -0.40 48.10 -2.30
C ARG A 107 -1.36 48.81 -1.33
N HIS A 108 -2.40 48.12 -0.87
CA HIS A 108 -3.36 48.69 0.06
C HIS A 108 -2.74 49.09 1.41
N LEU A 109 -1.77 48.32 1.92
CA LEU A 109 -1.06 48.67 3.16
C LEU A 109 -0.26 49.97 3.01
N VAL A 110 0.41 50.15 1.87
CA VAL A 110 1.16 51.38 1.56
C VAL A 110 0.19 52.56 1.40
N ASP A 111 -0.88 52.39 0.61
CA ASP A 111 -1.83 53.48 0.32
C ASP A 111 -2.55 53.99 1.58
N ASN A 112 -2.76 53.14 2.59
CA ASN A 112 -3.43 53.51 3.84
C ASN A 112 -2.48 53.81 5.01
N ASN A 113 -1.15 53.86 4.78
CA ASN A 113 -0.12 54.05 5.82
C ASN A 113 -0.28 53.10 7.04
N VAL A 114 -0.85 51.91 6.82
CA VAL A 114 -1.02 50.93 7.89
C VAL A 114 0.29 50.14 7.97
N SER A 115 1.10 50.43 8.98
CA SER A 115 2.27 49.61 9.29
C SER A 115 1.78 48.20 9.64
N PRO A 116 2.32 47.13 9.03
CA PRO A 116 1.94 45.78 9.41
C PRO A 116 2.23 45.61 10.90
N ALA A 117 1.21 45.26 11.69
CA ALA A 117 1.40 44.91 13.08
C ALA A 117 2.49 43.84 13.12
N THR A 118 3.59 44.13 13.80
CA THR A 118 4.74 43.24 13.94
C THR A 118 4.21 41.87 14.30
N VAL A 119 4.31 40.92 13.38
CA VAL A 119 3.84 39.55 13.60
C VAL A 119 4.64 39.03 14.78
N GLN A 120 4.02 38.99 15.96
CA GLN A 120 4.65 38.40 17.12
C GLN A 120 4.87 36.92 16.78
N PRO A 121 6.10 36.41 16.91
CA PRO A 121 6.35 35.00 16.67
C PRO A 121 5.50 34.21 17.67
N ALA A 122 4.56 33.42 17.16
CA ALA A 122 3.83 32.45 17.97
C ALA A 122 4.83 31.38 18.41
N PHE A 123 5.27 31.49 19.67
CA PHE A 123 5.89 30.40 20.42
C PHE A 123 4.81 29.63 21.15
#